data_AF-K9T6X0-F1
#
_entry.id   AF-K9T6X0-F1
#
_cell.length_a   1.000
_cell.length_b   1.000
_cell.length_c   1.000
_cell.angle_alpha   90.00
_cell.angle_beta   90.00
_cell.angle_gamma   90.00
#
_symmetry.space_group_name_H-M   'P 1'
#
loop_
_entity.id
_entity.type
_entity.pdbx_description
1 polymer ?
#
loop_
_entity_poly.entity_id
_entity_poly.type
_entity_poly.pdbx_seq_one_letter_code
_entity_poly.pdbx_strand_id
1 'polypeptide(L)'
;MISISQNAYLLLCPLYFLRRTGKGLNLLETSHSSTAQIDSDTFSLQLPALPIARPLLAIGHGTRDPQGRQAFLDFVSAYQNLDPSRPVVPCFLELTEPTIQQGVDLCIEKGFTELSALPILLFAARHNKFDVTNELDRARQRHPQLKFYYGRHFGITPSILELWQKRLALLDEPERNPRNIPRSETVLLFVGRGSSDPDANGDVYKMARVLWEGSGYQTVETCFIGITHPRLEEGFRRARLYQPKRIIVLPYFLFTGALVKKIFDITNQQQEKYPDIAIACLPEMGIQTQLLQLLREREIETQLGQVQMNCEMCKFRLAALNHSHSHGHDHHHHHHHDSPTPDPYANLEQYHNKIWQAP
;
A
#
# COMPACT_ATOMS: atom_id res chain seq x y z
N MET A 1 7.18 -22.07 -55.18
CA MET A 1 5.75 -21.69 -55.37
C MET A 1 5.03 -22.08 -54.07
N ILE A 2 4.56 -21.10 -53.30
CA ILE A 2 3.11 -20.87 -52.97
C ILE A 2 2.54 -22.02 -52.10
N SER A 3 2.37 -21.89 -50.77
CA SER A 3 1.37 -21.11 -49.97
C SER A 3 -0.07 -21.72 -50.07
N ILE A 4 -1.05 -21.65 -49.16
CA ILE A 4 -1.43 -20.79 -48.00
C ILE A 4 -2.04 -21.71 -46.88
N SER A 5 -1.79 -21.57 -45.57
CA SER A 5 -2.45 -20.70 -44.55
C SER A 5 -1.65 -20.79 -43.21
N GLN A 6 -1.74 -19.94 -42.17
CA GLN A 6 -2.68 -18.94 -41.60
C GLN A 6 -3.67 -19.43 -40.52
N ASN A 7 -3.32 -19.17 -39.24
CA ASN A 7 -3.86 -18.00 -38.54
C ASN A 7 -3.04 -17.62 -37.30
N ALA A 8 -2.64 -16.35 -37.21
CA ALA A 8 -1.97 -15.76 -36.05
C ALA A 8 -2.53 -14.33 -35.85
N TYR A 9 -3.01 -14.03 -34.65
CA TYR A 9 -3.46 -12.68 -34.30
C TYR A 9 -2.30 -11.88 -33.70
N LEU A 10 -1.74 -10.98 -34.51
CA LEU A 10 -0.91 -9.87 -34.04
C LEU A 10 -1.79 -8.74 -33.50
N LEU A 11 -1.42 -8.16 -32.36
CA LEU A 11 -1.92 -6.87 -31.90
C LEU A 11 -0.80 -5.83 -31.92
N LEU A 12 -1.15 -4.69 -32.54
CA LEU A 12 -0.31 -3.65 -33.09
C LEU A 12 0.53 -2.88 -32.06
N CYS A 13 1.74 -2.48 -32.46
CA CYS A 13 2.56 -1.45 -31.82
C CYS A 13 2.52 -0.15 -32.67
N PRO A 14 2.26 1.04 -32.11
CA PRO A 14 2.19 2.27 -32.88
C PRO A 14 3.55 2.97 -33.01
N LEU A 15 4.08 3.02 -34.24
CA LEU A 15 5.13 3.95 -34.66
C LEU A 15 4.56 5.37 -34.78
N TYR A 16 5.20 6.37 -34.17
CA TYR A 16 4.89 7.79 -34.39
C TYR A 16 5.98 8.48 -35.23
N PHE A 17 5.52 9.27 -36.21
CA PHE A 17 6.35 10.02 -37.14
C PHE A 17 6.93 11.28 -36.51
N LEU A 18 8.22 11.55 -36.77
CA LEU A 18 8.86 12.84 -36.49
C LEU A 18 8.41 13.91 -37.50
N ARG A 19 7.99 15.08 -37.02
CA ARG A 19 7.88 16.29 -37.84
C ARG A 19 8.44 17.51 -37.09
N ARG A 20 9.32 18.26 -37.76
CA ARG A 20 10.12 19.35 -37.17
C ARG A 20 9.51 20.71 -37.56
N THR A 21 8.95 21.44 -36.59
CA THR A 21 8.64 22.88 -36.68
C THR A 21 8.93 23.52 -35.33
N GLY A 22 9.59 24.68 -35.30
CA GLY A 22 10.30 25.17 -34.11
C GLY A 22 9.62 26.25 -33.28
N LYS A 23 10.31 26.62 -32.19
CA LYS A 23 10.08 27.70 -31.22
C LYS A 23 8.99 27.48 -30.13
N GLY A 24 9.44 26.94 -28.99
CA GLY A 24 9.47 27.73 -27.75
C GLY A 24 8.27 27.72 -26.81
N LEU A 25 8.11 26.64 -26.02
CA LEU A 25 7.98 26.65 -24.55
C LEU A 25 7.90 25.18 -24.08
N ASN A 26 8.83 24.71 -23.25
CA ASN A 26 8.76 23.34 -22.71
C ASN A 26 7.94 23.33 -21.41
N LEU A 27 6.64 23.05 -21.54
CA LEU A 27 5.89 22.41 -20.46
C LEU A 27 6.35 20.95 -20.36
N LEU A 28 6.69 20.49 -19.16
CA LEU A 28 6.95 19.07 -18.90
C LEU A 28 5.62 18.32 -18.83
N GLU A 29 5.10 17.92 -20.01
CA GLU A 29 3.98 16.99 -20.09
C GLU A 29 4.42 15.60 -19.61
N THR A 30 4.15 15.29 -18.33
CA THR A 30 4.28 13.93 -17.79
C THR A 30 3.09 13.09 -18.27
N SER A 31 3.23 12.48 -19.45
CA SER A 31 2.23 11.57 -20.01
C SER A 31 2.04 10.34 -19.10
N HIS A 32 0.95 10.33 -18.34
CA HIS A 32 0.62 9.26 -17.40
C HIS A 32 0.10 8.00 -18.11
N SER A 33 1.01 7.22 -18.69
CA SER A 33 0.74 5.85 -19.12
C SER A 33 0.72 4.91 -17.90
N SER A 34 -0.45 4.78 -17.27
CA SER A 34 -0.70 3.93 -16.10
C SER A 34 -0.73 2.42 -16.44
N THR A 35 0.39 1.90 -16.94
CA THR A 35 0.72 0.47 -16.83
C THR A 35 1.61 0.29 -15.61
N ALA A 36 1.26 -0.62 -14.69
CA ALA A 36 2.12 -0.96 -13.57
C ALA A 36 3.49 -1.43 -14.11
N GLN A 37 4.53 -0.60 -13.96
CA GLN A 37 5.88 -0.95 -14.38
C GLN A 37 6.42 -2.02 -13.44
N ILE A 38 6.32 -3.27 -13.89
CA ILE A 38 7.01 -4.40 -13.27
C ILE A 38 8.50 -4.13 -13.44
N ASP A 39 9.21 -4.05 -12.32
CA ASP A 39 10.66 -3.89 -12.26
C ASP A 39 11.34 -4.98 -13.10
N SER A 40 12.33 -4.61 -13.92
CA SER A 40 13.02 -5.53 -14.84
C SER A 40 13.68 -6.70 -14.10
N ASP A 41 14.09 -6.47 -12.85
CA ASP A 41 14.71 -7.46 -11.98
C ASP A 41 13.71 -8.52 -11.47
N THR A 42 12.40 -8.34 -11.70
CA THR A 42 11.38 -9.34 -11.32
C THR A 42 11.54 -10.65 -12.07
N PHE A 43 12.07 -10.64 -13.30
CA PHE A 43 12.24 -11.86 -14.11
C PHE A 43 13.43 -12.74 -13.68
N SER A 44 14.34 -12.24 -12.85
CA SER A 44 15.47 -13.00 -12.29
C SER A 44 15.27 -13.38 -10.81
N LEU A 45 14.14 -13.00 -10.22
CA LEU A 45 13.88 -13.13 -8.79
C LEU A 45 13.71 -14.59 -8.36
N GLN A 46 14.71 -15.14 -7.67
CA GLN A 46 14.60 -16.44 -7.00
C GLN A 46 14.00 -16.28 -5.61
N LEU A 47 12.91 -17.01 -5.34
CA LEU A 47 12.24 -17.06 -4.04
C LEU A 47 12.62 -18.36 -3.29
N PRO A 48 12.84 -18.32 -1.97
CA PRO A 48 12.94 -19.53 -1.16
C PRO A 48 11.73 -20.45 -1.35
N ALA A 49 11.94 -21.76 -1.48
CA ALA A 49 10.86 -22.73 -1.70
C ALA A 49 9.83 -22.73 -0.56
N LEU A 50 8.55 -22.92 -0.89
CA LEU A 50 7.49 -23.03 0.11
C LEU A 50 7.55 -24.39 0.84
N PRO A 51 7.53 -24.42 2.19
CA PRO A 51 7.44 -25.66 2.95
C PRO A 51 6.17 -26.49 2.69
N ILE A 52 5.06 -25.84 2.31
CA ILE A 52 3.75 -26.45 2.11
C ILE A 52 3.08 -25.82 0.88
N ALA A 53 2.51 -26.64 -0.01
CA ALA A 53 1.71 -26.17 -1.16
C ALA A 53 0.28 -25.74 -0.75
N ARG A 54 0.13 -25.01 0.36
CA ARG A 54 -1.17 -24.53 0.87
C ARG A 54 -1.62 -23.29 0.09
N PRO A 55 -2.88 -23.20 -0.39
CA PRO A 55 -3.44 -21.99 -1.01
C PRO A 55 -3.20 -20.74 -0.18
N LEU A 56 -3.02 -19.61 -0.87
CA LEU A 56 -2.86 -18.30 -0.24
C LEU A 56 -4.01 -17.37 -0.62
N LEU A 57 -4.83 -16.99 0.36
CA LEU A 57 -5.68 -15.80 0.26
C LEU A 57 -4.78 -14.57 0.45
N ALA A 58 -4.51 -13.85 -0.64
CA ALA A 58 -3.81 -12.57 -0.59
C ALA A 58 -4.86 -11.47 -0.36
N ILE A 59 -4.89 -10.91 0.85
CA ILE A 59 -5.98 -10.05 1.32
C ILE A 59 -5.57 -8.58 1.21
N GLY A 60 -6.11 -7.88 0.23
CA GLY A 60 -6.03 -6.43 0.14
C GLY A 60 -7.10 -5.75 1.01
N HIS A 61 -6.89 -4.48 1.37
CA HIS A 61 -7.95 -3.68 1.98
C HIS A 61 -9.12 -3.43 1.01
N GLY A 62 -8.78 -3.24 -0.27
CA GLY A 62 -9.71 -2.83 -1.31
C GLY A 62 -9.82 -1.32 -1.48
N THR A 63 -10.32 -0.89 -2.63
CA THR A 63 -10.40 0.51 -3.07
C THR A 63 -11.50 0.66 -4.11
N ARG A 64 -12.13 1.84 -4.16
CA ARG A 64 -13.08 2.22 -5.22
C ARG A 64 -12.38 2.69 -6.51
N ASP A 65 -11.07 2.91 -6.47
CA ASP A 65 -10.28 3.33 -7.63
C ASP A 65 -9.91 2.11 -8.51
N PRO A 66 -10.34 2.05 -9.79
CA PRO A 66 -10.08 0.89 -10.63
C PRO A 66 -8.59 0.62 -10.90
N GLN A 67 -7.75 1.66 -10.98
CA GLN A 67 -6.30 1.50 -11.20
C GLN A 67 -5.63 0.95 -9.95
N GLY A 68 -6.04 1.43 -8.76
CA GLY A 68 -5.57 0.88 -7.48
C GLY A 68 -5.99 -0.58 -7.26
N ARG A 69 -7.22 -0.95 -7.68
CA ARG A 69 -7.68 -2.35 -7.70
C ARG A 69 -6.82 -3.19 -8.65
N GLN A 70 -6.60 -2.72 -9.87
CA GLN A 70 -5.81 -3.46 -10.86
C GLN A 70 -4.36 -3.65 -10.42
N ALA A 71 -3.70 -2.62 -9.90
CA ALA A 71 -2.32 -2.71 -9.41
C ALA A 71 -2.14 -3.75 -8.29
N PHE A 72 -3.16 -3.95 -7.43
CA PHE A 72 -3.16 -5.04 -6.46
C PHE A 72 -3.29 -6.43 -7.13
N LEU A 73 -4.21 -6.57 -8.09
CA LEU A 73 -4.39 -7.82 -8.84
C LEU A 73 -3.13 -8.18 -9.63
N ASP A 74 -2.46 -7.19 -10.23
CA ASP A 74 -1.20 -7.34 -10.96
C ASP A 74 -0.07 -7.77 -10.02
N PHE A 75 0.01 -7.21 -8.80
CA PHE A 75 0.98 -7.64 -7.79
C PHE A 75 0.76 -9.10 -7.35
N VAL A 76 -0.49 -9.50 -7.11
CA VAL A 76 -0.82 -10.88 -6.75
C VAL A 76 -0.55 -11.84 -7.92
N SER A 77 -0.84 -11.44 -9.15
CA SER A 77 -0.54 -12.19 -10.37
C SER A 77 0.98 -12.36 -10.58
N ALA A 78 1.76 -11.29 -10.38
CA ALA A 78 3.22 -11.36 -10.42
C ALA A 78 3.76 -12.36 -9.39
N TYR A 79 3.23 -12.35 -8.15
CA TYR A 79 3.62 -13.32 -7.13
C TYR A 79 3.22 -14.77 -7.47
N GLN A 80 2.03 -14.98 -8.04
CA GLN A 80 1.59 -16.30 -8.52
C GLN A 80 2.50 -16.83 -9.63
N ASN A 81 2.96 -15.97 -10.54
CA ASN A 81 3.79 -16.37 -11.68
C ASN A 81 5.23 -16.75 -11.29
N LEU A 82 5.74 -16.26 -10.15
CA LEU A 82 7.04 -16.67 -9.61
C LEU A 82 7.02 -18.09 -9.05
N ASP A 83 5.86 -18.63 -8.66
CA ASP A 83 5.73 -19.95 -8.05
C ASP A 83 4.31 -20.54 -8.27
N PRO A 84 4.12 -21.36 -9.31
CA PRO A 84 2.82 -21.96 -9.64
C PRO A 84 2.49 -23.21 -8.79
N SER A 85 3.26 -23.53 -7.74
CA SER A 85 3.07 -24.76 -6.94
C SER A 85 1.72 -24.85 -6.21
N ARG A 86 1.03 -23.72 -6.04
CA ARG A 86 -0.31 -23.63 -5.43
C ARG A 86 -1.04 -22.37 -5.93
N PRO A 87 -2.39 -22.28 -5.77
CA PRO A 87 -3.15 -21.06 -6.10
C PRO A 87 -2.97 -19.92 -5.09
N VAL A 88 -2.60 -18.73 -5.59
CA VAL A 88 -2.70 -17.45 -4.88
C VAL A 88 -3.98 -16.76 -5.32
N VAL A 89 -4.92 -16.57 -4.39
CA VAL A 89 -6.24 -15.99 -4.65
C VAL A 89 -6.26 -14.55 -4.12
N PRO A 90 -6.31 -13.52 -4.99
CA PRO A 90 -6.53 -12.16 -4.55
C PRO A 90 -7.95 -12.02 -4.00
N CYS A 91 -8.09 -11.35 -2.88
CA CYS A 91 -9.39 -10.96 -2.33
C CYS A 91 -9.26 -9.66 -1.52
N PHE A 92 -10.40 -9.04 -1.24
CA PHE A 92 -10.47 -7.74 -0.59
C PHE A 92 -11.38 -7.79 0.64
N LEU A 93 -11.01 -7.04 1.67
CA LEU A 93 -11.83 -6.84 2.86
C LEU A 93 -13.11 -6.05 2.57
N GLU A 94 -12.99 -4.94 1.83
CA GLU A 94 -14.11 -4.05 1.54
C GLU A 94 -13.94 -3.28 0.21
N LEU A 95 -14.92 -2.45 -0.14
CA LEU A 95 -14.94 -1.50 -1.27
C LEU A 95 -14.91 -2.08 -2.70
N THR A 96 -14.43 -3.30 -2.90
CA THR A 96 -14.31 -3.94 -4.22
C THR A 96 -14.26 -5.46 -4.11
N GLU A 97 -14.45 -6.13 -5.25
CA GLU A 97 -14.51 -7.59 -5.38
C GLU A 97 -13.25 -8.18 -6.04
N PRO A 98 -12.91 -9.47 -5.80
CA PRO A 98 -13.66 -10.43 -4.98
C PRO A 98 -13.46 -10.22 -3.46
N THR A 99 -14.51 -10.47 -2.69
CA THR A 99 -14.52 -10.48 -1.23
C THR A 99 -13.70 -11.65 -0.65
N ILE A 100 -13.33 -11.57 0.63
CA ILE A 100 -12.68 -12.69 1.35
C ILE A 100 -13.51 -13.98 1.24
N GLN A 101 -14.83 -13.91 1.39
CA GLN A 101 -15.72 -15.08 1.26
C GLN A 101 -15.67 -15.69 -0.15
N GLN A 102 -15.78 -14.88 -1.20
CA GLN A 102 -15.66 -15.37 -2.59
C GLN A 102 -14.30 -16.03 -2.86
N GLY A 103 -13.22 -15.50 -2.26
CA GLY A 103 -11.89 -16.11 -2.33
C GLY A 103 -11.77 -17.45 -1.59
N VAL A 104 -12.48 -17.60 -0.46
CA VAL A 104 -12.60 -18.86 0.29
C VAL A 104 -13.38 -19.89 -0.53
N ASP A 105 -14.55 -19.52 -1.05
CA ASP A 105 -15.42 -20.45 -1.79
C ASP A 105 -14.71 -20.99 -3.05
N LEU A 106 -13.97 -20.15 -3.78
CA LEU A 106 -13.10 -20.57 -4.91
C LEU A 106 -12.04 -21.61 -4.51
N CYS A 107 -11.53 -21.57 -3.27
CA CYS A 107 -10.60 -22.58 -2.78
C CYS A 107 -11.33 -23.89 -2.42
N ILE A 108 -12.53 -23.80 -1.86
CA ILE A 108 -13.34 -24.96 -1.47
C ILE A 108 -13.87 -25.72 -2.69
N GLU A 109 -14.28 -25.01 -3.75
CA GLU A 109 -14.62 -25.59 -5.06
C GLU A 109 -13.47 -26.43 -5.65
N LYS A 110 -12.23 -26.11 -5.30
CA LYS A 110 -11.02 -26.85 -5.70
C LYS A 110 -10.60 -27.93 -4.69
N GLY A 111 -11.40 -28.19 -3.66
CA GLY A 111 -11.19 -29.24 -2.66
C GLY A 111 -10.23 -28.88 -1.52
N PHE A 112 -9.85 -27.61 -1.36
CA PHE A 112 -8.93 -27.22 -0.28
C PHE A 112 -9.64 -27.04 1.07
N THR A 113 -9.06 -27.60 2.12
CA THR A 113 -9.55 -27.53 3.51
C THR A 113 -8.63 -26.78 4.48
N GLU A 114 -7.44 -26.38 4.02
CA GLU A 114 -6.52 -25.52 4.78
C GLU A 114 -6.05 -24.36 3.90
N LEU A 115 -6.13 -23.12 4.41
CA LEU A 115 -5.79 -21.91 3.66
C LEU A 115 -4.85 -21.02 4.48
N SER A 116 -3.79 -20.51 3.85
CA SER A 116 -3.02 -19.39 4.39
C SER A 116 -3.75 -18.09 4.06
N ALA A 117 -3.91 -17.19 5.02
CA ALA A 117 -4.59 -15.90 4.84
C ALA A 117 -3.63 -14.77 5.21
N LEU A 118 -3.17 -14.00 4.23
CA LEU A 118 -2.07 -13.04 4.39
C LEU A 118 -2.50 -11.62 3.99
N PRO A 119 -2.53 -10.67 4.95
CA PRO A 119 -2.86 -9.28 4.68
C PRO A 119 -1.74 -8.53 3.95
N ILE A 120 -2.00 -8.10 2.72
CA ILE A 120 -1.08 -7.33 1.88
C ILE A 120 -1.17 -5.84 2.27
N LEU A 121 -0.69 -5.54 3.46
CA LEU A 121 -0.78 -4.22 4.11
C LEU A 121 0.59 -3.83 4.67
N LEU A 122 0.86 -2.53 4.73
CA LEU A 122 2.09 -2.02 5.34
C LEU A 122 2.02 -2.10 6.87
N PHE A 123 0.95 -1.61 7.48
CA PHE A 123 0.78 -1.55 8.94
C PHE A 123 -0.53 -2.23 9.39
N ALA A 124 -0.53 -2.84 10.58
CA ALA A 124 -1.72 -3.42 11.17
C ALA A 124 -2.65 -2.35 11.76
N ALA A 125 -3.49 -1.76 10.92
CA ALA A 125 -4.66 -1.01 11.36
C ALA A 125 -5.75 -1.93 11.96
N ARG A 126 -6.80 -1.33 12.54
CA ARG A 126 -8.06 -2.01 12.95
C ARG A 126 -8.48 -3.13 12.00
N HIS A 127 -8.54 -2.79 10.71
CA HIS A 127 -8.95 -3.66 9.63
C HIS A 127 -8.18 -4.99 9.57
N ASN A 128 -6.91 -4.98 9.96
CA ASN A 128 -6.06 -6.16 10.02
C ASN A 128 -6.19 -6.95 11.33
N LYS A 129 -6.48 -6.26 12.44
CA LYS A 129 -6.47 -6.85 13.78
C LYS A 129 -7.84 -7.41 14.21
N PHE A 130 -8.90 -7.06 13.48
CA PHE A 130 -10.29 -7.40 13.84
C PHE A 130 -11.14 -7.74 12.60
N ASP A 131 -11.19 -6.86 11.59
CA ASP A 131 -12.17 -7.00 10.51
C ASP A 131 -11.86 -8.18 9.57
N VAL A 132 -10.59 -8.39 9.16
CA VAL A 132 -10.19 -9.58 8.38
C VAL A 132 -10.44 -10.87 9.15
N THR A 133 -10.10 -10.92 10.45
CA THR A 133 -10.33 -12.12 11.28
C THR A 133 -11.82 -12.43 11.44
N ASN A 134 -12.68 -11.40 11.54
CA ASN A 134 -14.13 -11.59 11.58
C ASN A 134 -14.68 -12.16 10.27
N GLU A 135 -14.16 -11.76 9.11
CA GLU A 135 -14.56 -12.36 7.82
C GLU A 135 -14.10 -13.81 7.67
N LEU A 136 -12.89 -14.14 8.15
CA LEU A 136 -12.43 -15.54 8.22
C LEU A 136 -13.28 -16.38 9.18
N ASP A 137 -13.74 -15.80 10.29
CA ASP A 137 -14.63 -16.47 11.23
C ASP A 137 -16.04 -16.68 10.67
N ARG A 138 -16.59 -15.71 9.92
CA ARG A 138 -17.84 -15.87 9.14
C ARG A 138 -17.70 -16.97 8.09
N ALA A 139 -16.56 -17.04 7.39
CA ALA A 139 -16.28 -18.11 6.44
C ALA A 139 -16.17 -19.49 7.12
N ARG A 140 -15.55 -19.55 8.30
CA ARG A 140 -15.43 -20.76 9.14
C ARG A 140 -16.77 -21.23 9.72
N GLN A 141 -17.72 -20.32 9.99
CA GLN A 141 -19.10 -20.68 10.36
C GLN A 141 -19.86 -21.35 9.20
N ARG A 142 -19.61 -20.92 7.95
CA ARG A 142 -20.18 -21.55 6.75
C ARG A 142 -19.53 -22.90 6.43
N HIS A 143 -18.22 -23.02 6.71
CA HIS A 143 -17.39 -24.17 6.37
C HIS A 143 -16.59 -24.68 7.58
N PRO A 144 -17.20 -25.39 8.55
CA PRO A 144 -16.57 -25.73 9.84
C PRO A 144 -15.30 -26.58 9.76
N GLN A 145 -15.11 -27.32 8.66
CA GLN A 145 -13.94 -28.14 8.37
C GLN A 145 -12.69 -27.32 7.93
N LEU A 146 -12.87 -26.04 7.66
CA LEU A 146 -11.84 -25.17 7.08
C LEU A 146 -10.88 -24.65 8.15
N LYS A 147 -9.57 -24.85 7.94
CA LYS A 147 -8.52 -24.28 8.81
C LYS A 147 -7.88 -23.07 8.14
N PHE A 148 -7.82 -21.96 8.88
CA PHE A 148 -7.09 -20.76 8.47
C PHE A 148 -5.77 -20.63 9.22
N TYR A 149 -4.71 -20.34 8.48
CA TYR A 149 -3.40 -19.97 9.00
C TYR A 149 -3.20 -18.49 8.72
N TYR A 150 -3.31 -17.66 9.75
CA TYR A 150 -3.33 -16.21 9.59
C TYR A 150 -1.93 -15.61 9.66
N GLY A 151 -1.53 -14.94 8.59
CA GLY A 151 -0.25 -14.27 8.46
C GLY A 151 -0.27 -12.84 8.98
N ARG A 152 0.91 -12.27 9.21
CA ARG A 152 1.06 -10.85 9.54
C ARG A 152 1.22 -9.99 8.28
N HIS A 153 0.93 -8.70 8.44
CA HIS A 153 1.21 -7.65 7.47
C HIS A 153 2.73 -7.47 7.24
N PHE A 154 3.10 -6.69 6.23
CA PHE A 154 4.51 -6.50 5.85
C PHE A 154 5.33 -5.85 6.99
N GLY A 155 4.82 -4.77 7.57
CA GLY A 155 5.42 -4.10 8.73
C GLY A 155 6.59 -3.19 8.37
N ILE A 156 7.38 -2.85 9.38
CA ILE A 156 8.66 -2.16 9.21
C ILE A 156 9.74 -3.22 9.03
N THR A 157 10.37 -3.27 7.87
CA THR A 157 11.43 -4.24 7.54
C THR A 157 12.67 -3.56 6.94
N PRO A 158 13.86 -4.16 7.07
CA PRO A 158 15.05 -3.71 6.35
C PRO A 158 14.84 -3.67 4.82
N SER A 159 14.09 -4.62 4.25
CA SER A 159 13.80 -4.69 2.81
C SER A 159 12.98 -3.50 2.29
N ILE A 160 11.99 -3.02 3.05
CA ILE A 160 11.23 -1.81 2.67
C ILE A 160 12.08 -0.55 2.91
N LEU A 161 12.91 -0.52 3.96
CA LEU A 161 13.85 0.58 4.19
C LEU A 161 14.84 0.74 3.04
N GLU A 162 15.46 -0.36 2.60
CA GLU A 162 16.40 -0.39 1.47
C GLU A 162 15.72 0.06 0.17
N LEU A 163 14.48 -0.38 -0.10
CA LEU A 163 13.67 0.07 -1.23
C LEU A 163 13.51 1.60 -1.23
N TRP A 164 13.16 2.21 -0.10
CA TRP A 164 13.04 3.67 0.00
C TRP A 164 14.37 4.39 -0.09
N GLN A 165 15.45 3.85 0.47
CA GLN A 165 16.80 4.39 0.33
C GLN A 165 17.27 4.40 -1.13
N LYS A 166 17.05 3.30 -1.87
CA LYS A 166 17.31 3.20 -3.31
C LYS A 166 16.50 4.23 -4.11
N ARG A 167 15.20 4.36 -3.84
CA ARG A 167 14.32 5.35 -4.50
C ARG A 167 14.72 6.80 -4.21
N LEU A 168 15.20 7.09 -3.00
CA LEU A 168 15.71 8.41 -2.63
C LEU A 168 17.08 8.72 -3.25
N ALA A 169 17.96 7.72 -3.41
CA ALA A 169 19.26 7.91 -4.07
C ALA A 169 19.13 8.36 -5.53
N LEU A 170 18.11 7.86 -6.25
CA LEU A 170 17.78 8.34 -7.61
C LEU A 170 17.45 9.85 -7.63
N LEU A 171 16.96 10.43 -6.53
CA LEU A 171 16.67 11.86 -6.46
C LEU A 171 17.91 12.74 -6.19
N ASP A 172 19.11 12.16 -6.10
CA ASP A 172 20.36 12.92 -6.12
C ASP A 172 21.02 12.95 -7.51
N GLU A 173 20.50 12.18 -8.48
CA GLU A 173 20.93 12.21 -9.88
C GLU A 173 20.72 13.61 -10.50
N PRO A 174 21.65 14.14 -11.31
CA PRO A 174 21.52 15.47 -11.93
C PRO A 174 20.22 15.68 -12.72
N GLU A 175 19.70 14.62 -13.34
CA GLU A 175 18.45 14.59 -14.10
C GLU A 175 17.23 14.85 -13.21
N ARG A 176 17.29 14.42 -11.94
CA ARG A 176 16.21 14.57 -10.94
C ARG A 176 16.47 15.70 -9.94
N ASN A 177 17.71 16.18 -9.87
CA ASN A 177 18.16 17.31 -9.06
C ASN A 177 18.96 18.34 -9.89
N PRO A 178 18.35 18.97 -10.92
CA PRO A 178 19.08 19.87 -11.84
C PRO A 178 19.60 21.15 -11.17
N ARG A 179 19.10 21.47 -9.95
CA ARG A 179 19.60 22.56 -9.11
C ARG A 179 20.75 22.13 -8.17
N ASN A 180 21.15 20.85 -8.19
CA ASN A 180 22.13 20.23 -7.31
C ASN A 180 21.91 20.58 -5.81
N ILE A 181 20.65 20.56 -5.36
CA ILE A 181 20.30 20.94 -3.99
C ILE A 181 20.76 19.81 -3.05
N PRO A 182 21.62 20.10 -2.06
CA PRO A 182 22.14 19.06 -1.17
C PRO A 182 21.05 18.52 -0.24
N ARG A 183 21.24 17.29 0.25
CA ARG A 183 20.33 16.68 1.23
C ARG A 183 20.17 17.54 2.49
N SER A 184 21.22 18.23 2.93
CA SER A 184 21.22 19.15 4.08
C SER A 184 20.31 20.39 3.93
N GLU A 185 19.85 20.70 2.71
CA GLU A 185 18.86 21.76 2.42
C GLU A 185 17.53 21.18 1.90
N THR A 186 17.35 19.86 2.07
CA THR A 186 16.20 19.10 1.60
C THR A 186 15.44 18.48 2.77
N VAL A 187 14.13 18.74 2.85
CA VAL A 187 13.21 18.14 3.81
C VAL A 187 12.48 16.95 3.20
N LEU A 188 12.43 15.83 3.90
CA LEU A 188 11.53 14.72 3.56
C LEU A 188 10.14 14.98 4.14
N LEU A 189 9.08 14.81 3.35
CA LEU A 189 7.69 14.86 3.80
C LEU A 189 7.04 13.49 3.61
N PHE A 190 7.06 12.69 4.68
CA PHE A 190 6.54 11.33 4.71
C PHE A 190 5.02 11.35 4.87
N VAL A 191 4.28 10.72 3.95
CA VAL A 191 2.82 10.78 3.89
C VAL A 191 2.20 9.39 4.05
N GLY A 192 1.59 9.14 5.20
CA GLY A 192 0.82 7.92 5.45
C GLY A 192 -0.67 8.06 5.07
N ARG A 193 -1.37 6.93 4.94
CA ARG A 193 -2.86 6.92 4.91
C ARG A 193 -3.45 7.48 6.21
N GLY A 194 -2.85 7.08 7.34
CA GLY A 194 -3.44 7.22 8.66
C GLY A 194 -4.43 6.10 8.97
N SER A 195 -4.67 5.87 10.26
CA SER A 195 -5.46 4.77 10.81
C SER A 195 -6.31 5.24 12.00
N SER A 196 -7.39 4.51 12.30
CA SER A 196 -8.15 4.60 13.56
C SER A 196 -7.54 3.76 14.69
N ASP A 197 -6.32 3.26 14.48
CA ASP A 197 -5.47 2.60 15.47
C ASP A 197 -4.21 3.45 15.72
N PRO A 198 -3.99 3.99 16.95
CA PRO A 198 -2.79 4.73 17.32
C PRO A 198 -1.48 4.00 17.01
N ASP A 199 -1.46 2.69 17.19
CA ASP A 199 -0.28 1.83 17.04
C ASP A 199 0.25 1.87 15.60
N ALA A 200 -0.67 1.68 14.63
CA ALA A 200 -0.38 1.80 13.20
C ALA A 200 0.03 3.23 12.77
N ASN A 201 -0.41 4.27 13.49
CA ASN A 201 0.03 5.64 13.26
C ASN A 201 1.44 5.87 13.82
N GLY A 202 1.77 5.26 14.97
CA GLY A 202 3.12 5.27 15.56
C GLY A 202 4.16 4.58 14.67
N ASP A 203 3.79 3.47 14.03
CA ASP A 203 4.63 2.78 13.05
C ASP A 203 4.99 3.68 11.84
N VAL A 204 4.10 4.56 11.39
CA VAL A 204 4.41 5.55 10.33
C VAL A 204 5.52 6.50 10.78
N TYR A 205 5.44 7.05 12.00
CA TYR A 205 6.49 7.89 12.57
C TYR A 205 7.80 7.13 12.78
N LYS A 206 7.74 5.88 13.24
CA LYS A 206 8.92 5.02 13.41
C LYS A 206 9.61 4.74 12.07
N MET A 207 8.85 4.41 11.03
CA MET A 207 9.39 4.20 9.69
C MET A 207 10.00 5.49 9.12
N ALA A 208 9.29 6.61 9.22
CA ALA A 208 9.79 7.91 8.75
C ALA A 208 11.09 8.31 9.47
N ARG A 209 11.16 8.10 10.80
CA ARG A 209 12.37 8.36 11.59
C ARG A 209 13.53 7.47 11.16
N VAL A 210 13.32 6.15 11.08
CA VAL A 210 14.36 5.19 10.67
C VAL A 210 14.86 5.44 9.24
N LEU A 211 13.99 5.88 8.31
CA LEU A 211 14.38 6.27 6.96
C LEU A 211 15.26 7.53 6.93
N TRP A 212 15.09 8.44 7.89
CA TRP A 212 15.84 9.69 7.99
C TRP A 212 17.18 9.55 8.73
N GLU A 213 17.29 8.66 9.72
CA GLU A 213 18.55 8.47 10.46
C GLU A 213 19.71 8.10 9.51
N GLY A 214 20.82 8.84 9.60
CA GLY A 214 21.99 8.64 8.73
C GLY A 214 21.80 9.04 7.25
N SER A 215 20.62 9.52 6.86
CA SER A 215 20.31 9.84 5.44
C SER A 215 20.96 11.12 4.92
N GLY A 216 21.37 12.03 5.80
CA GLY A 216 21.89 13.36 5.46
C GLY A 216 20.84 14.39 5.04
N TYR A 217 19.54 14.03 5.03
CA TYR A 217 18.45 14.98 4.81
C TYR A 217 18.28 15.94 6.01
N GLN A 218 17.90 17.20 5.77
CA GLN A 218 17.81 18.24 6.80
C GLN A 218 16.89 17.84 7.97
N THR A 219 15.73 17.28 7.65
CA THR A 219 14.79 16.67 8.60
C THR A 219 13.82 15.75 7.86
N VAL A 220 12.97 15.04 8.61
CA VAL A 220 11.76 14.40 8.11
C VAL A 220 10.54 14.96 8.85
N GLU A 221 9.56 15.44 8.09
CA GLU A 221 8.22 15.75 8.58
C GLU A 221 7.26 14.62 8.21
N THR A 222 6.31 14.32 9.09
CA THR A 222 5.39 13.18 8.94
C THR A 222 3.95 13.63 9.09
N CYS A 223 3.14 13.29 8.09
CA CYS A 223 1.74 13.70 7.98
C CYS A 223 0.90 12.63 7.29
N PHE A 224 -0.40 12.89 7.15
CA PHE A 224 -1.37 11.90 6.70
C PHE A 224 -2.42 12.48 5.75
N ILE A 225 -2.86 11.69 4.77
CA ILE A 225 -3.86 12.12 3.78
C ILE A 225 -5.31 11.75 4.14
N GLY A 226 -5.51 10.73 4.99
CA GLY A 226 -6.79 10.02 5.14
C GLY A 226 -7.44 10.09 6.53
N ILE A 227 -6.97 9.33 7.53
CA ILE A 227 -7.75 9.09 8.77
C ILE A 227 -7.24 9.89 9.99
N THR A 228 -5.93 10.09 10.13
CA THR A 228 -5.34 10.75 11.31
C THR A 228 -4.72 12.12 10.99
N HIS A 229 -4.29 12.84 12.01
CA HIS A 229 -3.66 14.15 11.94
C HIS A 229 -2.16 14.06 12.31
N PRO A 230 -1.30 15.00 11.87
CA PRO A 230 -1.60 16.18 11.05
C PRO A 230 -1.89 15.83 9.58
N ARG A 231 -2.77 16.62 8.94
CA ARG A 231 -3.08 16.48 7.51
C ARG A 231 -1.92 16.91 6.60
N LEU A 232 -1.94 16.51 5.33
CA LEU A 232 -0.88 16.80 4.36
C LEU A 232 -0.57 18.30 4.22
N GLU A 233 -1.60 19.15 4.20
CA GLU A 233 -1.50 20.60 4.11
C GLU A 233 -0.72 21.20 5.29
N GLU A 234 -0.94 20.65 6.49
CA GLU A 234 -0.20 21.00 7.71
C GLU A 234 1.22 20.40 7.72
N GLY A 235 1.40 19.20 7.17
CA GLY A 235 2.71 18.61 6.91
C GLY A 235 3.60 19.51 6.04
N PHE A 236 3.04 20.03 4.93
CA PHE A 236 3.71 21.03 4.09
C PHE A 236 3.98 22.35 4.83
N ARG A 237 3.05 22.82 5.68
CA ARG A 237 3.26 24.02 6.51
C ARG A 237 4.46 23.83 7.44
N ARG A 238 4.53 22.68 8.11
CA ARG A 238 5.63 22.31 9.02
C ARG A 238 6.96 22.14 8.28
N ALA A 239 6.98 21.44 7.15
CA ALA A 239 8.17 21.24 6.33
C ALA A 239 8.82 22.58 5.91
N ARG A 240 8.01 23.62 5.62
CA ARG A 240 8.51 24.97 5.30
C ARG A 240 9.15 25.72 6.48
N LEU A 241 8.89 25.34 7.74
CA LEU A 241 9.49 26.01 8.91
C LEU A 241 11.01 25.83 8.97
N TYR A 242 11.53 24.77 8.35
CA TYR A 242 12.96 24.50 8.18
C TYR A 242 13.63 25.34 7.08
N GLN A 243 12.87 26.20 6.40
CA GLN A 243 13.31 27.04 5.27
C GLN A 243 14.05 26.26 4.15
N PRO A 244 13.55 25.09 3.72
CA PRO A 244 14.26 24.23 2.79
C PRO A 244 14.36 24.81 1.38
N LYS A 245 15.40 24.42 0.64
CA LYS A 245 15.45 24.62 -0.81
C LYS A 245 14.68 23.54 -1.57
N ARG A 246 14.53 22.35 -0.99
CA ARG A 246 13.81 21.22 -1.58
C ARG A 246 12.92 20.49 -0.57
N ILE A 247 11.73 20.08 -1.00
CA ILE A 247 10.85 19.15 -0.29
C ILE A 247 10.67 17.91 -1.17
N ILE A 248 10.95 16.73 -0.63
CA ILE A 248 10.65 15.45 -1.28
C ILE A 248 9.45 14.83 -0.56
N VAL A 249 8.35 14.63 -1.28
CA VAL A 249 7.13 14.00 -0.76
C VAL A 249 7.20 12.49 -1.01
N LEU A 250 6.94 11.71 0.05
CA LEU A 250 7.03 10.25 0.05
C LEU A 250 5.64 9.65 0.39
N PRO A 251 4.80 9.34 -0.62
CA PRO A 251 3.57 8.58 -0.40
C PRO A 251 3.91 7.14 0.03
N TYR A 252 3.73 6.84 1.32
CA TYR A 252 4.02 5.51 1.86
C TYR A 252 2.83 4.55 1.62
N PHE A 253 2.67 4.17 0.35
CA PHE A 253 1.61 3.32 -0.18
C PHE A 253 2.20 2.20 -1.04
N LEU A 254 1.55 1.01 -1.04
CA LEU A 254 1.91 -0.09 -1.93
C LEU A 254 1.47 0.18 -3.37
N PHE A 255 0.25 0.67 -3.56
CA PHE A 255 -0.41 0.79 -4.87
C PHE A 255 -1.01 2.19 -5.05
N THR A 256 -1.22 2.58 -6.31
CA THR A 256 -1.89 3.83 -6.67
C THR A 256 -3.36 3.86 -6.23
N GLY A 257 -4.00 5.01 -6.40
CA GLY A 257 -5.44 5.19 -6.24
C GLY A 257 -5.80 6.61 -5.79
N ALA A 258 -7.08 6.82 -5.48
CA ALA A 258 -7.63 8.15 -5.15
C ALA A 258 -6.83 8.93 -4.09
N LEU A 259 -6.30 8.27 -3.06
CA LEU A 259 -5.49 8.94 -2.03
C LEU A 259 -4.10 9.35 -2.53
N VAL A 260 -3.45 8.53 -3.37
CA VAL A 260 -2.14 8.87 -3.95
C VAL A 260 -2.31 10.00 -4.96
N LYS A 261 -3.35 9.94 -5.80
CA LYS A 261 -3.73 11.03 -6.73
C LYS A 261 -3.95 12.35 -5.97
N LYS A 262 -4.71 12.33 -4.87
CA LYS A 262 -4.90 13.50 -3.99
C LYS A 262 -3.58 14.05 -3.42
N ILE A 263 -2.59 13.19 -3.10
CA ILE A 263 -1.26 13.66 -2.66
C ILE A 263 -0.55 14.39 -3.80
N PHE A 264 -0.56 13.86 -5.03
CA PHE A 264 -0.02 14.54 -6.20
C PHE A 264 -0.70 15.89 -6.46
N ASP A 265 -2.04 15.93 -6.45
CA ASP A 265 -2.83 17.16 -6.68
C ASP A 265 -2.46 18.27 -5.67
N ILE A 266 -2.42 17.94 -4.38
CA ILE A 266 -2.02 18.88 -3.33
C ILE A 266 -0.55 19.28 -3.50
N THR A 267 0.33 18.35 -3.87
CA THR A 267 1.77 18.64 -4.06
C THR A 267 2.00 19.61 -5.21
N ASN A 268 1.29 19.45 -6.33
CA ASN A 268 1.33 20.37 -7.47
C ASN A 268 0.87 21.78 -7.05
N GLN A 269 -0.23 21.90 -6.30
CA GLN A 269 -0.71 23.17 -5.75
C GLN A 269 0.31 23.82 -4.79
N GLN A 270 1.07 23.03 -4.02
CA GLN A 270 2.17 23.58 -3.20
C GLN A 270 3.33 24.07 -4.07
N GLN A 271 3.67 23.38 -5.16
CA GLN A 271 4.75 23.80 -6.06
C GLN A 271 4.41 25.12 -6.78
N GLU A 272 3.16 25.28 -7.23
CA GLU A 272 2.66 26.54 -7.80
C GLU A 272 2.70 27.69 -6.79
N LYS A 273 2.33 27.42 -5.53
CA LYS A 273 2.27 28.43 -4.46
C LYS A 273 3.65 28.83 -3.92
N TYR A 274 4.66 27.97 -4.03
CA TYR A 274 6.00 28.17 -3.48
C TYR A 274 7.10 27.86 -4.53
N PRO A 275 7.18 28.65 -5.62
CA PRO A 275 8.06 28.35 -6.77
C PRO A 275 9.55 28.31 -6.44
N ASP A 276 9.99 29.04 -5.41
CA ASP A 276 11.39 29.06 -4.97
C ASP A 276 11.85 27.70 -4.41
N ILE A 277 10.94 26.94 -3.81
CA ILE A 277 11.20 25.61 -3.24
C ILE A 277 11.04 24.56 -4.34
N ALA A 278 12.04 23.70 -4.54
CA ALA A 278 11.91 22.51 -5.38
C ALA A 278 11.00 21.49 -4.68
N ILE A 279 9.89 21.09 -5.28
CA ILE A 279 9.02 20.05 -4.71
C ILE A 279 8.98 18.86 -5.67
N ALA A 280 9.43 17.70 -5.19
CA ALA A 280 9.36 16.44 -5.91
C ALA A 280 8.41 15.48 -5.17
N CYS A 281 7.52 14.80 -5.89
CA CYS A 281 6.69 13.73 -5.32
C CYS A 281 7.13 12.39 -5.92
N LEU A 282 7.50 11.44 -5.07
CA LEU A 282 7.67 10.05 -5.51
C LEU A 282 6.29 9.42 -5.73
N PRO A 283 6.15 8.44 -6.65
CA PRO A 283 4.96 7.60 -6.72
C PRO A 283 4.91 6.63 -5.53
N GLU A 284 3.83 5.85 -5.45
CA GLU A 284 3.74 4.66 -4.59
C GLU A 284 4.89 3.66 -4.85
N MET A 285 5.05 2.69 -3.95
CA MET A 285 6.08 1.66 -4.10
C MET A 285 5.90 0.83 -5.38
N GLY A 286 4.67 0.41 -5.69
CA GLY A 286 4.34 -0.40 -6.86
C GLY A 286 4.72 -1.87 -6.69
N ILE A 287 4.87 -2.58 -7.81
CA ILE A 287 5.37 -3.96 -7.84
C ILE A 287 6.90 -3.89 -7.79
N GLN A 288 7.50 -4.38 -6.72
CA GLN A 288 8.94 -4.30 -6.46
C GLN A 288 9.44 -5.67 -5.97
N THR A 289 10.65 -6.05 -6.35
CA THR A 289 11.27 -7.34 -6.00
C THR A 289 11.33 -7.55 -4.47
N GLN A 290 11.67 -6.51 -3.71
CA GLN A 290 11.71 -6.52 -2.24
C GLN A 290 10.34 -6.82 -1.60
N LEU A 291 9.24 -6.38 -2.23
CA LEU A 291 7.88 -6.61 -1.73
C LEU A 291 7.39 -8.03 -2.05
N LEU A 292 7.83 -8.60 -3.18
CA LEU A 292 7.55 -9.99 -3.54
C LEU A 292 8.37 -10.98 -2.68
N GLN A 293 9.62 -10.65 -2.35
CA GLN A 293 10.43 -11.36 -1.35
C GLN A 293 9.79 -11.30 0.04
N LEU A 294 9.37 -10.11 0.47
CA LEU A 294 8.72 -9.93 1.77
C LEU A 294 7.38 -10.67 1.86
N LEU A 295 6.61 -10.75 0.76
CA LEU A 295 5.43 -11.60 0.69
C LEU A 295 5.80 -13.08 0.89
N ARG A 296 6.86 -13.57 0.25
CA ARG A 296 7.38 -14.94 0.46
C ARG A 296 7.80 -15.19 1.91
N GLU A 297 8.52 -14.27 2.55
CA GLU A 297 8.90 -14.37 3.97
C GLU A 297 7.67 -14.49 4.87
N ARG A 298 6.71 -13.55 4.74
CA ARG A 298 5.47 -13.53 5.53
C ARG A 298 4.64 -14.80 5.32
N GLU A 299 4.68 -15.36 4.13
CA GLU A 299 3.98 -16.58 3.81
C GLU A 299 4.65 -17.82 4.43
N ILE A 300 5.98 -17.92 4.36
CA ILE A 300 6.73 -19.00 5.05
C ILE A 300 6.51 -18.91 6.56
N GLU A 301 6.56 -17.72 7.16
CA GLU A 301 6.19 -17.47 8.57
C GLU A 301 4.78 -18.02 8.87
N THR A 302 3.81 -17.80 7.97
CA THR A 302 2.42 -18.26 8.10
C THR A 302 2.30 -19.77 7.99
N GLN A 303 3.00 -20.40 7.05
CA GLN A 303 2.98 -21.85 6.85
C GLN A 303 3.59 -22.61 8.03
N LEU A 304 4.68 -22.07 8.60
CA LEU A 304 5.42 -22.66 9.72
C LEU A 304 4.86 -22.29 11.11
N GLY A 305 3.82 -21.43 11.18
CA GLY A 305 3.26 -20.97 12.46
C GLY A 305 4.19 -20.04 13.25
N GLN A 306 5.14 -19.37 12.60
CA GLN A 306 6.17 -18.53 13.19
C GLN A 306 5.79 -17.04 13.24
N VAL A 307 4.50 -16.72 13.10
CA VAL A 307 4.00 -15.35 12.97
C VAL A 307 4.13 -14.58 14.28
N GLN A 308 5.10 -13.65 14.34
CA GLN A 308 5.32 -12.77 15.49
C GLN A 308 4.60 -11.42 15.31
N MET A 309 3.65 -11.13 16.18
CA MET A 309 2.84 -9.89 16.18
C MET A 309 3.16 -9.03 17.41
N ASN A 310 3.66 -7.81 17.19
CA ASN A 310 3.82 -6.83 18.27
C ASN A 310 2.45 -6.24 18.63
N CYS A 311 1.72 -6.92 19.51
CA CYS A 311 0.37 -6.53 19.93
C CYS A 311 0.32 -5.94 21.35
N GLU A 312 1.44 -5.54 21.95
CA GLU A 312 1.48 -5.07 23.34
C GLU A 312 0.67 -3.77 23.55
N MET A 313 0.75 -2.84 22.59
CA MET A 313 -0.02 -1.59 22.58
C MET A 313 -1.36 -1.69 21.82
N CYS A 314 -1.76 -2.89 21.40
CA CYS A 314 -2.97 -3.08 20.62
C CYS A 314 -4.24 -2.88 21.47
N LYS A 315 -4.96 -1.77 21.27
CA LYS A 315 -6.21 -1.48 21.99
C LYS A 315 -7.27 -2.59 21.87
N PHE A 316 -7.30 -3.32 20.74
CA PHE A 316 -8.21 -4.46 20.55
C PHE A 316 -7.85 -5.66 21.44
N ARG A 317 -6.54 -5.91 21.65
CA ARG A 317 -6.08 -6.93 22.61
C ARG A 317 -6.43 -6.52 24.04
N LEU A 318 -6.24 -5.25 24.40
CA LEU A 318 -6.59 -4.74 25.72
C LEU A 318 -8.10 -4.85 25.98
N ALA A 319 -8.94 -4.52 24.99
CA ALA A 319 -10.39 -4.70 25.09
C ALA A 319 -10.79 -6.18 25.24
N ALA A 320 -10.22 -7.09 24.42
CA ALA A 320 -10.51 -8.52 24.49
C ALA A 320 -10.15 -9.14 25.85
N LEU A 321 -9.05 -8.69 26.48
CA LEU A 321 -8.66 -9.13 27.82
C LEU A 321 -9.63 -8.65 28.92
N ASN A 322 -10.26 -7.48 28.73
CA ASN A 322 -11.21 -6.90 29.69
C ASN A 322 -12.64 -7.48 29.55
N HIS A 323 -12.99 -8.07 28.40
CA HIS A 323 -14.34 -8.56 28.09
C HIS A 323 -14.48 -10.09 28.19
N SER A 324 -13.84 -10.72 29.17
CA SER A 324 -13.96 -12.18 29.43
C SER A 324 -15.39 -12.65 29.78
N HIS A 325 -16.35 -11.74 29.98
CA HIS A 325 -17.77 -12.03 30.13
C HIS A 325 -18.66 -10.99 29.42
N SER A 326 -18.99 -11.21 28.14
CA SER A 326 -20.29 -10.89 27.50
C SER A 326 -20.22 -11.10 25.99
N HIS A 327 -20.97 -12.08 25.46
CA HIS A 327 -21.25 -12.15 24.02
C HIS A 327 -22.64 -11.54 23.75
N GLY A 328 -22.70 -10.45 22.99
CA GLY A 328 -23.96 -9.88 22.56
C GLY A 328 -23.78 -8.56 21.82
N HIS A 329 -23.55 -8.64 20.50
CA HIS A 329 -23.60 -7.46 19.63
C HIS A 329 -24.37 -7.76 18.34
N ASP A 330 -25.65 -7.36 18.36
CA ASP A 330 -26.34 -6.98 17.13
C ASP A 330 -25.65 -5.75 16.53
N HIS A 331 -25.35 -5.81 15.24
CA HIS A 331 -24.86 -4.66 14.48
C HIS A 331 -25.74 -4.44 13.26
N HIS A 332 -26.66 -3.47 13.37
CA HIS A 332 -27.43 -2.98 12.23
C HIS A 332 -26.50 -2.28 11.23
N HIS A 333 -26.29 -2.90 10.08
CA HIS A 333 -25.71 -2.24 8.91
C HIS A 333 -26.72 -1.25 8.31
N HIS A 334 -26.67 0.01 8.77
CA HIS A 334 -27.41 1.09 8.11
C HIS A 334 -26.72 1.49 6.80
N HIS A 335 -27.26 0.99 5.69
CA HIS A 335 -27.00 1.52 4.36
C HIS A 335 -27.67 2.89 4.20
N HIS A 336 -26.92 3.92 3.81
CA HIS A 336 -27.49 5.17 3.28
C HIS A 336 -26.65 5.76 2.14
N HIS A 337 -27.33 6.61 1.35
CA HIS A 337 -27.10 6.83 -0.08
C HIS A 337 -26.07 7.91 -0.43
N ASP A 338 -25.82 8.02 -1.74
CA ASP A 338 -25.00 9.01 -2.41
C ASP A 338 -25.25 10.46 -1.93
N SER A 339 -24.26 10.93 -1.18
CA SER A 339 -23.94 12.32 -0.88
C SER A 339 -22.47 12.32 -0.45
N PRO A 340 -21.72 13.44 -0.55
CA PRO A 340 -20.37 13.49 -0.01
C PRO A 340 -20.44 13.40 1.52
N THR A 341 -20.39 12.17 2.05
CA THR A 341 -20.40 11.91 3.49
C THR A 341 -19.26 12.69 4.15
N PRO A 342 -19.54 13.56 5.14
CA PRO A 342 -18.50 14.30 5.84
C PRO A 342 -17.45 13.34 6.40
N ASP A 343 -16.17 13.61 6.18
CA ASP A 343 -15.09 12.81 6.75
C ASP A 343 -15.21 12.81 8.28
N PRO A 344 -15.52 11.65 8.91
CA PRO A 344 -15.84 11.59 10.35
C PRO A 344 -14.61 11.77 11.25
N TYR A 345 -13.43 11.95 10.64
CA TYR A 345 -12.16 12.25 11.29
C TYR A 345 -11.59 13.64 10.92
N ALA A 346 -12.31 14.45 10.12
CA ALA A 346 -11.85 15.77 9.71
C ALA A 346 -11.62 16.71 10.90
N ASN A 347 -12.49 16.66 11.92
CA ASN A 347 -12.34 17.45 13.15
C ASN A 347 -11.37 16.76 14.12
N LEU A 348 -10.31 17.48 14.51
CA LEU A 348 -9.21 16.98 15.35
C LEU A 348 -9.66 16.56 16.76
N GLU A 349 -10.52 17.35 17.40
CA GLU A 349 -11.02 17.08 18.75
C GLU A 349 -11.91 15.82 18.77
N GLN A 350 -12.83 15.71 17.82
CA GLN A 350 -13.66 14.52 17.64
C GLN A 350 -12.83 13.27 17.31
N TYR A 351 -11.72 13.43 16.56
CA TYR A 351 -10.76 12.36 16.32
C TYR A 351 -10.12 11.89 17.64
N HIS A 352 -9.60 12.81 18.47
CA HIS A 352 -8.95 12.46 19.74
C HIS A 352 -9.90 11.74 20.71
N ASN A 353 -11.15 12.18 20.80
CA ASN A 353 -12.17 11.55 21.65
C ASN A 353 -12.51 10.11 21.21
N LYS A 354 -12.37 9.78 19.92
CA LYS A 354 -12.66 8.44 19.37
C LYS A 354 -11.46 7.50 19.35
N ILE A 355 -10.22 8.01 19.25
CA ILE A 355 -9.09 7.20 18.75
C ILE A 355 -8.69 6.03 19.66
N TRP A 356 -8.91 6.13 20.98
CA TRP A 356 -8.62 5.05 21.93
C TRP A 356 -9.81 4.12 22.20
N GLN A 357 -11.00 4.44 21.69
CA GLN A 357 -12.17 3.58 21.84
C GLN A 357 -12.01 2.32 20.99
N ALA A 358 -12.30 1.16 21.57
CA ALA A 358 -12.63 -0.05 20.82
C ALA A 358 -14.09 0.07 20.34
N PRO A 359 -14.42 -0.49 19.16
CA PRO A 359 -15.80 -0.55 18.66
C PRO A 359 -16.69 -1.47 19.49
#